data_AF-A0A6I2LX14-F1
#
_entry.id   AF-A0A6I2LX14-F1
#
_cell.length_a   1.000
_cell.length_b   1.000
_cell.length_c   1.000
_cell.angle_alpha   90.00
_cell.angle_beta   90.00
_cell.angle_gamma   90.00
#
_symmetry.space_group_name_H-M   'P 1'
#
loop_
_entity.id
_entity.type
_entity.pdbx_description
1 polymer ?
#
loop_
_entity_poly.entity_id
_entity_poly.type
_entity_poly.pdbx_seq_one_letter_code
_entity_poly.pdbx_strand_id
1 'polypeptide(L)' 'MAVTSKTDAYLAAAFDSAFTEDNNPWGTHDFGTVTVQGERLYWKIDYYDADREYGSDDPVDPARTHRVLTILFPSEY' A
#
# COMPACT_ATOMS: atom_id res chain seq x y z
N MET A 1 15.99 -10.57 -16.54
CA MET A 1 15.33 -9.75 -15.50
C MET A 1 14.09 -9.16 -16.13
N ALA A 2 12.91 -9.63 -15.72
CA ALA A 2 11.67 -8.99 -16.12
C ALA A 2 11.61 -7.66 -15.36
N VAL A 3 11.63 -6.55 -16.07
CA VAL A 3 11.26 -5.28 -15.45
C VAL A 3 9.77 -5.41 -15.19
N THR A 4 9.39 -5.55 -13.93
CA THR A 4 7.99 -5.46 -13.52
C THR A 4 7.40 -4.21 -14.18
N SER A 5 6.41 -4.40 -15.05
CA SER A 5 5.70 -3.28 -15.65
C SER A 5 5.09 -2.48 -14.51
N LYS A 6 5.43 -1.19 -14.43
CA LYS A 6 4.91 -0.30 -13.39
C LYS A 6 3.39 -0.33 -13.32
N THR A 7 2.75 -0.43 -14.49
CA THR A 7 1.30 -0.58 -14.62
C THR A 7 0.79 -1.88 -14.00
N ASP A 8 1.47 -3.00 -14.20
CA ASP A 8 1.05 -4.29 -13.64
C ASP A 8 1.12 -4.26 -12.10
N ALA A 9 2.17 -3.63 -11.55
CA ALA A 9 2.29 -3.42 -10.11
C ALA A 9 1.15 -2.53 -9.56
N TYR A 10 0.81 -1.45 -10.28
CA TYR A 10 -0.31 -0.58 -9.92
C TYR A 10 -1.64 -1.31 -9.93
N LEU A 11 -1.92 -2.09 -10.98
CA LEU A 11 -3.16 -2.84 -11.09
C LEU A 11 -3.24 -3.94 -10.02
N ALA A 12 -2.14 -4.65 -9.76
CA ALA A 12 -2.11 -5.67 -8.71
C ALA A 12 -2.41 -5.10 -7.33
N ALA A 13 -1.79 -3.97 -6.95
CA ALA A 13 -2.08 -3.31 -5.68
C ALA A 13 -3.51 -2.75 -5.63
N ALA A 14 -4.01 -2.16 -6.72
CA ALA A 14 -5.35 -1.56 -6.77
C ALA A 14 -6.49 -2.60 -6.66
N PHE A 15 -6.25 -3.84 -7.09
CA PHE A 15 -7.25 -4.91 -7.08
C PHE A 15 -7.01 -5.95 -5.99
N ASP A 16 -5.99 -5.79 -5.13
CA ASP A 16 -5.77 -6.71 -4.03
C ASP A 16 -6.96 -6.65 -3.04
N SER A 17 -7.46 -7.83 -2.71
CA SER A 17 -8.61 -8.02 -1.82
C SER A 17 -8.41 -9.19 -0.87
N ALA A 18 -7.20 -9.75 -0.78
CA ALA A 18 -6.97 -10.99 -0.07
C ALA A 18 -7.15 -10.85 1.46
N PHE A 19 -6.95 -9.64 2.01
CA PHE A 19 -7.10 -9.22 3.42
C PHE A 19 -7.51 -10.35 4.38
N THR A 20 -6.52 -11.17 4.76
CA THR A 20 -6.65 -12.25 5.73
C THR A 20 -6.14 -11.80 7.10
N GLU A 21 -6.39 -12.60 8.13
CA GLU A 21 -5.82 -12.36 9.47
C GLU A 21 -4.28 -12.29 9.43
N ASP A 22 -3.64 -13.03 8.52
CA ASP A 22 -2.17 -13.08 8.40
C ASP A 22 -1.56 -11.76 7.91
N ASN A 23 -2.28 -11.01 7.05
CA ASN A 23 -1.76 -9.77 6.45
C ASN A 23 -2.49 -8.50 6.91
N ASN A 24 -3.61 -8.64 7.62
CA ASN A 24 -4.46 -7.54 8.06
C ASN A 24 -5.09 -7.83 9.45
N PRO A 25 -4.29 -8.09 10.49
CA PRO A 25 -4.79 -8.47 11.82
C PRO A 25 -5.58 -7.35 12.52
N TRP A 26 -5.44 -6.10 12.05
CA TRP A 26 -6.12 -4.93 12.63
C TRP A 26 -7.29 -4.42 11.79
N GLY A 27 -7.59 -5.04 10.64
CA GLY A 27 -8.71 -4.62 9.79
C GLY A 27 -8.53 -3.24 9.12
N THR A 28 -7.32 -2.70 9.06
CA THR A 28 -7.01 -1.35 8.55
C THR A 28 -6.89 -1.29 7.03
N HIS A 29 -6.64 -2.42 6.37
CA HIS A 29 -6.58 -2.56 4.91
C HIS A 29 -5.56 -1.61 4.25
N ASP A 30 -4.49 -1.26 4.97
CA ASP A 30 -3.47 -0.29 4.59
C ASP A 30 -2.13 -0.93 4.24
N PHE A 31 -2.05 -2.26 4.22
CA PHE A 31 -0.88 -3.02 3.82
C PHE A 31 -1.30 -4.31 3.10
N GLY A 32 -0.51 -4.73 2.13
CA GLY A 32 -0.68 -6.02 1.46
C GLY A 32 0.53 -6.48 0.67
N THR A 33 0.45 -7.71 0.14
CA THR A 33 1.49 -8.30 -0.70
C THR A 33 0.89 -8.88 -1.97
N VAL A 34 1.56 -8.63 -3.08
CA VAL A 34 1.17 -9.15 -4.40
C VAL A 34 2.37 -9.77 -5.09
N THR A 35 2.12 -10.69 -6.02
CA THR A 35 3.16 -11.26 -6.88
C THR A 35 2.91 -10.83 -8.32
N VAL A 36 3.88 -10.13 -8.92
CA VAL A 36 3.79 -9.61 -10.28
C VAL A 36 5.00 -10.11 -11.05
N GLN A 37 4.77 -10.82 -12.15
CA GLN A 37 5.83 -11.39 -13.00
C GLN A 37 6.86 -12.24 -12.24
N GLY A 38 6.42 -12.93 -11.18
CA GLY A 38 7.27 -13.77 -10.33
C GLY A 38 8.00 -13.02 -9.21
N GLU A 39 7.90 -11.69 -9.17
CA GLU A 39 8.47 -10.86 -8.11
C GLU A 39 7.42 -10.56 -7.05
N ARG A 40 7.81 -10.66 -5.77
CA ARG A 40 6.95 -10.25 -4.65
C ARG A 40 7.11 -8.75 -4.44
N LEU A 41 5.99 -8.05 -4.29
CA LEU A 41 5.93 -6.65 -3.93
C LEU A 41 5.10 -6.48 -2.66
N TYR A 42 5.45 -5.48 -1.88
CA TYR A 42 4.60 -4.92 -0.84
C TYR A 42 3.91 -3.67 -1.40
N TRP A 43 2.72 -3.42 -0.89
CA TRP A 43 2.07 -2.13 -1.03
C TRP A 43 1.59 -1.67 0.35
N LYS A 44 1.63 -0.37 0.59
CA LYS A 44 1.14 0.25 1.82
C LYS A 44 0.54 1.62 1.59
N ILE A 45 -0.42 2.00 2.42
CA ILE A 45 -1.04 3.33 2.45
C ILE A 45 -0.59 4.05 3.72
N ASP A 46 0.20 5.12 3.55
CA ASP A 46 0.54 6.03 4.63
C ASP A 46 -0.49 7.16 4.73
N TYR A 47 -0.82 7.56 5.97
CA TYR A 47 -1.80 8.60 6.28
C TYR A 47 -1.10 9.85 6.78
N TYR A 48 -0.93 10.84 5.90
CA TYR A 48 -0.32 12.12 6.24
C TYR A 48 -1.36 13.20 6.57
N ASP A 49 -0.96 14.18 7.37
CA ASP A 49 -1.70 15.42 7.59
C ASP A 49 -1.85 16.26 6.29
N ALA A 50 -2.59 17.36 6.37
CA ALA A 50 -2.88 18.23 5.23
C ALA A 50 -1.62 18.83 4.57
N ASP A 51 -0.57 19.07 5.37
CA ASP A 51 0.69 19.64 4.89
C ASP A 51 1.69 18.57 4.40
N ARG A 52 1.38 17.28 4.61
CA ARG A 52 2.21 16.11 4.29
C ARG A 52 3.53 16.04 5.08
N GLU A 53 3.53 16.55 6.31
CA GLU A 53 4.72 16.59 7.16
C GLU A 53 4.70 15.49 8.23
N TYR A 54 3.53 15.23 8.81
CA TYR A 54 3.34 14.24 9.88
C TYR A 54 2.19 13.28 9.58
N GLY A 55 1.98 12.32 10.48
CA GLY A 55 0.80 11.46 10.44
C GLY A 55 -0.47 12.24 10.75
N SER A 56 -1.56 11.95 10.02
CA SER A 56 -2.86 12.57 10.29
C SER A 56 -3.39 12.20 11.67
N ASP A 57 -4.00 13.17 12.36
CA ASP A 57 -4.68 12.96 13.65
C ASP A 57 -6.05 12.29 13.51
N ASP A 58 -6.63 12.33 12.31
CA ASP A 58 -7.86 11.63 11.94
C ASP A 58 -7.70 10.91 10.58
N PRO A 59 -7.06 9.73 10.55
CA PRO A 59 -6.76 8.98 9.31
C PRO A 59 -7.99 8.56 8.49
N VAL A 60 -9.17 8.50 9.14
CA VAL A 60 -10.41 8.09 8.48
C VAL A 60 -11.11 9.25 7.78
N ASP A 61 -10.83 10.50 8.17
CA ASP A 61 -11.36 11.70 7.51
C ASP A 61 -10.54 12.07 6.24
N PRO A 62 -11.10 11.87 5.02
CA PRO A 62 -10.40 12.20 3.78
C PRO A 62 -10.24 13.71 3.54
N ALA A 63 -10.96 14.57 4.27
CA ALA A 63 -10.77 16.02 4.20
C ALA A 63 -9.53 16.48 4.99
N ARG A 64 -9.08 15.69 5.96
CA ARG A 64 -7.93 15.96 6.82
C ARG A 64 -6.68 15.16 6.44
N THR A 65 -6.87 14.05 5.72
CA THR A 65 -5.82 13.06 5.50
C THR A 65 -5.41 12.93 4.04
N HIS A 66 -4.12 13.05 3.77
CA HIS A 66 -3.51 12.65 2.51
C HIS A 66 -3.04 11.20 2.58
N ARG A 67 -3.63 10.35 1.72
CA ARG A 67 -3.25 8.93 1.59
C ARG A 67 -2.21 8.76 0.50
N VAL A 68 -1.07 8.16 0.84
CA VAL A 68 0.02 7.90 -0.10
C VAL A 68 0.20 6.40 -0.26
N LEU A 69 0.02 5.90 -1.48
CA LEU A 69 0.32 4.52 -1.84
C LEU A 69 1.80 4.39 -2.18
N THR A 70 2.52 3.58 -1.40
CA THR A 70 3.88 3.14 -1.72
C THR A 70 3.83 1.71 -2.21
N ILE A 71 4.49 1.42 -3.33
CA ILE A 71 4.74 0.06 -3.82
C ILE A 71 6.25 -0.13 -3.86
N LEU A 72 6.71 -1.21 -3.23
CA LEU A 72 8.13 -1.46 -3.01
C LEU A 72 8.43 -2.96 -2.97
N PHE A 73 9.68 -3.33 -3.19
CA PHE A 73 10.16 -4.68 -2.94
C PHE A 73 10.24 -4.96 -1.44
N PRO A 74 10.07 -6.22 -0.99
CA PRO A 74 10.26 -6.61 0.41
C PRO A 74 11.63 -6.22 0.99
N SER A 75 12.67 -6.11 0.16
CA SER A 75 14.01 -5.69 0.58
C SER A 75 14.16 -4.18 0.81
N GLU A 76 13.18 -3.39 0.39
CA GLU A 76 13.13 -1.93 0.56
C GLU A 76 12.27 -1.51 1.76
N TYR A 77 11.60 -2.49 2.39
CA TYR A 77 10.80 -2.34 3.60
C TYR A 77 11.65 -2.59 4.84
#